data_AF-A0A496LLI2-F1
#
_entry.id   AF-A0A496LLI2-F1
#
_cell.length_a   1.000
_cell.length_b   1.000
_cell.length_c   1.000
_cell.angle_alpha   90.00
_cell.angle_beta   90.00
_cell.angle_gamma   90.00
#
_symmetry.space_group_name_H-M   'P 1'
#
loop_
_entity.id
_entity.type
_entity.pdbx_description
1 polymer ?
#
loop_
_entity_poly.entity_id
_entity_poly.type
_entity_poly.pdbx_seq_one_letter_code
_entity_poly.pdbx_strand_id
1 'polypeptide(L)'
;MSTAKKEALSLIEELFKENAKGYITYEKLVKFLDKAPTAAIAKKLESLAKENKVQLITSAEIAKMRNIEDAKKRREELAKLADDNLEEEFDLASETDLLEWSRSDSPVRMYLREMGQIALLTKEEEVEISKKIELGEDIIIDAFCSVPYLIDFILDYKEPLINRERRVKELFRSFDDEGEEGSEEVEEEEENEEVEDDVEEGEEKEAKPKKHNKKDDKRAEKVIESFKALEKAKKEWLKTANKQNEVETEDEFLAKITLAFKKKILKDKLMDLGPTSKLITEIVKSMET
;
A
#
# COMPACT_ATOMS: atom_id res chain seq x y z
N MET A 1 4.98 -3.82 32.17
CA MET A 1 5.01 -5.03 31.31
C MET A 1 3.86 -6.02 31.56
N SER A 2 3.26 -6.10 32.76
CA SER A 2 2.12 -7.00 33.04
C SER A 2 0.77 -6.43 32.58
N THR A 3 0.59 -5.11 32.61
CA THR A 3 -0.63 -4.40 32.21
C THR A 3 -0.88 -4.44 30.70
N ALA A 4 0.09 -4.03 29.88
CA ALA A 4 -0.02 -4.07 28.42
C ALA A 4 -0.33 -5.47 27.84
N LYS A 5 0.19 -6.54 28.45
CA LYS A 5 -0.13 -7.92 28.06
C LYS A 5 -1.57 -8.32 28.40
N LYS A 6 -2.13 -7.77 29.49
CA LYS A 6 -3.52 -8.01 29.89
C LYS A 6 -4.48 -7.20 29.01
N GLU A 7 -4.12 -5.97 28.67
CA GLU A 7 -4.86 -5.09 27.76
C GLU A 7 -4.91 -5.66 26.33
N ALA A 8 -3.79 -6.18 25.82
CA ALA A 8 -3.77 -6.86 24.52
C ALA A 8 -4.69 -8.10 24.49
N LEU A 9 -4.74 -8.86 25.59
CA LEU A 9 -5.62 -10.04 25.69
C LEU A 9 -7.10 -9.66 25.82
N SER A 10 -7.43 -8.59 26.55
CA SER A 10 -8.82 -8.11 26.65
C SER A 10 -9.34 -7.59 25.31
N LEU A 11 -8.53 -6.87 24.53
CA LEU A 11 -8.88 -6.42 23.19
C LEU A 11 -9.11 -7.58 22.23
N ILE A 12 -8.30 -8.64 22.35
CA ILE A 12 -8.50 -9.86 21.58
C ILE A 12 -9.81 -10.56 21.98
N GLU A 13 -10.13 -10.64 23.27
CA GLU A 13 -11.40 -11.19 23.76
C GLU A 13 -12.62 -10.40 23.26
N GLU A 14 -12.53 -9.07 23.19
CA GLU A 14 -13.55 -8.22 22.57
C GLU A 14 -13.72 -8.51 21.08
N LEU A 15 -12.62 -8.64 20.33
CA LEU A 15 -12.68 -8.99 18.90
C LEU A 15 -13.33 -10.35 18.62
N PHE A 16 -13.11 -11.33 19.51
CA PHE A 16 -13.78 -12.63 19.42
C PHE A 16 -15.28 -12.53 19.74
N LYS A 17 -15.70 -11.61 20.61
CA LYS A 17 -17.12 -11.35 20.91
C LYS A 17 -17.82 -10.60 19.78
N GLU A 18 -17.18 -9.58 19.20
CA GLU A 18 -17.72 -8.80 18.08
C GLU A 18 -17.93 -9.67 16.83
N ASN A 19 -17.03 -10.64 16.59
CA ASN A 19 -17.11 -11.56 15.45
C ASN A 19 -17.73 -12.93 15.83
N ALA A 20 -18.62 -12.98 16.81
CA ALA A 20 -19.31 -14.22 17.18
C ALA A 20 -20.10 -14.76 15.98
N LYS A 21 -19.64 -15.90 15.41
CA LYS A 21 -20.10 -16.57 14.16
C LYS A 21 -19.45 -16.13 12.84
N GLY A 22 -18.42 -15.28 12.88
CA GLY A 22 -17.66 -14.88 11.70
C GLY A 22 -16.34 -15.64 11.51
N TYR A 23 -15.45 -15.03 10.72
CA TYR A 23 -14.07 -15.43 10.57
C TYR A 23 -13.14 -14.33 11.13
N ILE A 24 -12.03 -14.72 11.75
CA ILE A 24 -10.98 -13.80 12.20
C ILE A 24 -9.67 -14.16 11.50
N THR A 25 -8.93 -13.14 11.06
CA THR A 25 -7.60 -13.33 10.46
C THR A 25 -6.50 -13.40 11.49
N TYR A 26 -5.49 -14.23 11.21
CA TYR A 26 -4.26 -14.26 11.98
C TYR A 26 -3.57 -12.89 12.05
N GLU A 27 -3.62 -12.12 10.97
CA GLU A 27 -3.04 -10.77 10.90
C GLU A 27 -3.77 -9.78 11.84
N LYS A 28 -5.11 -9.84 11.93
CA LYS A 28 -5.87 -9.02 12.89
C LYS A 28 -5.52 -9.35 14.33
N LEU A 29 -5.33 -10.62 14.66
CA LEU A 29 -4.89 -11.03 16.01
C LEU A 29 -3.48 -10.53 16.33
N VAL A 30 -2.59 -10.58 15.34
CA VAL A 30 -1.18 -10.16 15.46
C VAL A 30 -1.03 -8.64 15.58
N LYS A 31 -1.97 -7.83 15.06
CA LYS A 31 -1.94 -6.37 15.23
C LYS A 31 -1.85 -5.96 16.71
N PHE A 32 -2.55 -6.66 17.60
CA PHE A 32 -2.59 -6.37 19.04
C PHE A 32 -1.42 -6.98 19.84
N LEU A 33 -0.53 -7.75 19.20
CA LEU A 33 0.62 -8.34 19.85
C LEU A 33 1.88 -7.48 19.62
N ASP A 34 2.49 -7.03 20.73
CA ASP A 34 3.77 -6.28 20.74
C ASP A 34 4.99 -7.22 20.81
N LYS A 35 4.79 -8.48 21.17
CA LYS A 35 5.85 -9.48 21.38
C LYS A 35 5.53 -10.76 20.63
N ALA A 36 6.59 -11.51 20.32
CA ALA A 36 6.48 -12.79 19.65
C ALA A 36 5.46 -13.71 20.36
N PRO A 37 4.57 -14.37 19.60
CA PRO A 37 3.55 -15.25 20.14
C PRO A 37 4.22 -16.42 20.86
N THR A 38 3.89 -16.62 22.14
CA THR A 38 4.33 -17.79 22.92
C THR A 38 3.30 -18.91 22.83
N ALA A 39 3.73 -20.16 23.01
CA ALA A 39 2.87 -21.35 23.03
C ALA A 39 1.65 -21.20 23.96
N ALA A 40 1.79 -20.48 25.08
CA ALA A 40 0.70 -20.21 26.01
C ALA A 40 -0.36 -19.24 25.45
N ILE A 41 0.03 -18.26 24.62
CA ILE A 41 -0.90 -17.32 23.99
C ILE A 41 -1.66 -18.05 22.88
N ALA A 42 -0.97 -18.84 22.06
CA ALA A 42 -1.62 -19.61 21.01
C ALA A 42 -2.66 -20.60 21.55
N LYS A 43 -2.36 -21.34 22.62
CA LYS A 43 -3.32 -22.24 23.27
C LYS A 43 -4.56 -21.50 23.82
N LYS A 44 -4.38 -20.28 24.32
CA LYS A 44 -5.50 -19.42 24.76
C LYS A 44 -6.33 -18.90 23.58
N LEU A 45 -5.70 -18.56 22.46
CA LEU A 45 -6.41 -18.16 21.24
C LEU A 45 -7.21 -19.32 20.66
N GLU A 46 -6.68 -20.55 20.71
CA GLU A 46 -7.41 -21.75 20.31
C GLU A 46 -8.61 -22.04 21.22
N SER A 47 -8.47 -21.86 22.55
CA SER A 47 -9.61 -22.02 23.47
C SER A 47 -10.67 -20.95 23.22
N LEU A 48 -10.27 -19.69 23.05
CA LEU A 48 -11.19 -18.58 22.74
C LEU A 48 -11.88 -18.76 21.38
N ALA A 49 -11.19 -19.31 20.37
CA ALA A 49 -11.78 -19.61 19.07
C ALA A 49 -12.82 -20.73 19.16
N LYS A 50 -12.55 -21.79 19.94
CA LYS A 50 -13.49 -22.89 20.20
C LYS A 50 -14.72 -22.44 20.99
N GLU A 51 -14.52 -21.61 22.01
CA GLU A 51 -15.60 -21.04 22.84
C GLU A 51 -16.55 -20.16 22.01
N ASN A 52 -16.00 -19.30 21.15
CA ASN A 52 -16.78 -18.36 20.34
C ASN A 52 -17.21 -18.91 18.96
N LYS A 53 -16.87 -20.16 18.64
CA LYS A 53 -17.15 -20.82 17.34
C LYS A 53 -16.69 -20.00 16.13
N VAL A 54 -15.52 -19.36 16.23
CA VAL A 54 -14.97 -18.50 15.17
C VAL A 54 -13.98 -19.29 14.32
N GLN A 55 -14.08 -19.17 12.99
CA GLN A 55 -13.10 -19.76 12.08
C GLN A 55 -11.87 -18.86 11.95
N LEU A 56 -10.69 -19.41 12.24
CA LEU A 56 -9.42 -18.71 12.07
C LEU A 56 -8.85 -19.02 10.69
N ILE A 57 -8.75 -17.98 9.87
CA ILE A 57 -8.40 -18.09 8.45
C ILE A 57 -7.22 -17.13 8.16
N THR A 58 -6.38 -17.43 7.18
CA THR A 58 -5.36 -16.48 6.70
C THR A 58 -5.99 -15.39 5.84
N SER A 59 -5.41 -14.19 5.83
CA SER A 59 -5.91 -13.10 4.98
C SER A 59 -5.87 -13.46 3.50
N ALA A 60 -4.89 -14.26 3.07
CA ALA A 60 -4.80 -14.78 1.71
C ALA A 60 -5.99 -15.68 1.33
N GLU A 61 -6.48 -16.50 2.26
CA GLU A 61 -7.59 -17.40 1.98
C GLU A 61 -8.92 -16.65 1.92
N ILE A 62 -9.09 -15.60 2.73
CA ILE A 62 -10.24 -14.69 2.62
C ILE A 62 -10.20 -13.92 1.29
N ALA A 63 -9.03 -13.43 0.88
CA ALA A 63 -8.89 -12.73 -0.39
C ALA A 63 -9.32 -13.62 -1.57
N LYS A 64 -8.96 -14.92 -1.56
CA LYS A 64 -9.45 -15.88 -2.57
C LYS A 64 -10.96 -16.05 -2.52
N MET A 65 -11.53 -16.25 -1.33
CA MET A 65 -12.97 -16.41 -1.17
C MET A 65 -13.74 -15.20 -1.70
N ARG A 66 -13.25 -13.99 -1.39
CA ARG A 66 -13.85 -12.73 -1.84
C ARG A 66 -13.70 -12.51 -3.35
N ASN A 67 -12.54 -12.82 -3.92
CA ASN A 67 -12.33 -12.76 -5.37
C ASN A 67 -13.27 -13.71 -6.13
N ILE A 68 -13.51 -14.91 -5.59
CA ILE A 68 -14.46 -15.87 -6.16
C ILE A 68 -15.88 -15.34 -6.07
N GLU A 69 -16.26 -14.75 -4.94
CA GLU A 69 -17.58 -14.15 -4.73
C GLU A 69 -17.81 -12.96 -5.67
N ASP A 70 -16.85 -12.05 -5.78
CA ASP A 70 -16.93 -10.87 -6.66
C ASP A 70 -16.93 -11.27 -8.14
N ALA A 71 -16.19 -12.31 -8.51
CA ALA A 71 -16.26 -12.89 -9.86
C ALA A 71 -17.64 -13.51 -10.14
N LYS A 72 -18.27 -14.12 -9.14
CA LYS A 72 -19.62 -14.66 -9.26
C LYS A 72 -20.66 -13.54 -9.40
N LYS A 73 -20.60 -12.49 -8.57
CA LYS A 73 -21.48 -11.33 -8.66
C LYS A 73 -21.36 -10.63 -10.01
N ARG A 74 -20.14 -10.37 -10.49
CA ARG A 74 -19.94 -9.81 -11.85
C ARG A 74 -20.53 -10.68 -12.95
N ARG A 75 -20.45 -12.01 -12.82
CA ARG A 75 -21.08 -12.93 -13.77
C ARG A 75 -22.61 -12.87 -13.71
N GLU A 76 -23.18 -12.75 -12.51
CA GLU A 76 -24.61 -12.59 -12.31
C GLU A 76 -25.13 -11.23 -12.83
N GLU A 77 -24.37 -10.15 -12.63
CA GLU A 77 -24.67 -8.81 -13.18
C GLU A 77 -24.60 -8.79 -14.71
N LEU A 78 -23.55 -9.40 -15.31
CA LEU A 78 -23.45 -9.57 -16.76
C LEU A 78 -24.61 -10.39 -17.34
N ALA A 79 -25.07 -11.42 -16.61
CA ALA A 79 -26.21 -12.23 -17.03
C ALA A 79 -27.53 -11.44 -16.98
N LYS A 80 -27.71 -10.58 -15.97
CA LYS A 80 -28.87 -9.68 -15.88
C LYS A 80 -28.86 -8.62 -16.98
N LEU A 81 -27.72 -7.96 -17.20
CA LEU A 81 -27.57 -6.98 -18.28
C LEU A 81 -27.82 -7.60 -19.66
N ALA A 82 -27.43 -8.86 -19.89
CA ALA A 82 -27.74 -9.54 -21.15
C ALA A 82 -29.25 -9.80 -21.34
N ASP A 83 -29.99 -10.00 -20.26
CA ASP A 83 -31.45 -10.17 -20.26
C ASP A 83 -32.14 -8.80 -20.45
N ASP A 84 -31.68 -7.78 -19.73
CA ASP A 84 -32.22 -6.41 -19.79
C ASP A 84 -31.96 -5.75 -21.17
N ASN A 85 -30.79 -5.97 -21.78
CA ASN A 85 -30.45 -5.40 -23.09
C ASN A 85 -31.26 -6.04 -24.24
N LEU A 86 -31.77 -7.26 -24.04
CA LEU A 86 -32.75 -7.91 -24.92
C LEU A 86 -34.14 -7.27 -24.80
N GLU A 87 -34.46 -6.66 -23.65
CA GLU A 87 -35.69 -5.89 -23.43
C GLU A 87 -35.55 -4.40 -23.84
N GLU A 88 -34.38 -3.77 -23.66
CA GLU A 88 -34.13 -2.36 -24.01
C GLU A 88 -33.99 -2.09 -25.52
N GLU A 89 -33.54 -3.07 -26.33
CA GLU A 89 -33.55 -2.95 -27.80
C GLU A 89 -34.98 -2.75 -28.37
N PHE A 90 -36.01 -3.03 -27.56
CA PHE A 90 -37.42 -2.78 -27.88
C PHE A 90 -37.90 -1.34 -27.54
N ASP A 91 -37.17 -0.58 -26.73
CA ASP A 91 -37.59 0.75 -26.21
C ASP A 91 -36.77 1.95 -26.78
N LEU A 92 -35.73 1.70 -27.57
CA LEU A 92 -34.88 2.73 -28.21
C LEU A 92 -35.62 3.68 -29.18
N ALA A 93 -36.89 3.40 -29.50
CA ALA A 93 -37.75 4.27 -30.29
C ALA A 93 -38.36 5.44 -29.48
N SER A 94 -38.27 5.43 -28.14
CA SER A 94 -38.92 6.42 -27.26
C SER A 94 -38.00 7.54 -26.75
N GLU A 95 -36.68 7.44 -26.96
CA GLU A 95 -35.66 8.33 -26.37
C GLU A 95 -35.24 9.54 -27.24
N THR A 96 -35.98 9.81 -28.32
CA THR A 96 -35.63 10.85 -29.30
C THR A 96 -35.76 12.29 -28.77
N ASP A 97 -36.38 12.50 -27.60
CA ASP A 97 -36.64 13.82 -27.02
C ASP A 97 -35.44 14.42 -26.23
N LEU A 98 -34.41 13.63 -25.90
CA LEU A 98 -33.19 14.15 -25.24
C LEU A 98 -32.17 14.73 -26.24
N LEU A 99 -32.41 14.54 -27.54
CA LEU A 99 -31.42 14.74 -28.61
C LEU A 99 -31.20 16.22 -29.00
N GLU A 100 -32.10 17.13 -28.65
CA GLU A 100 -32.01 18.54 -29.09
C GLU A 100 -31.00 19.38 -28.29
N TRP A 101 -30.69 19.02 -27.04
CA TRP A 101 -29.67 19.73 -26.24
C TRP A 101 -28.23 19.19 -26.47
N SER A 102 -28.12 18.01 -27.11
CA SER A 102 -26.85 17.27 -27.31
C SER A 102 -26.01 17.74 -28.50
N ARG A 103 -26.44 18.75 -29.27
CA ARG A 103 -25.80 19.13 -30.55
C ARG A 103 -24.54 19.99 -30.44
N SER A 104 -24.14 20.42 -29.24
CA SER A 104 -22.91 21.21 -29.07
C SER A 104 -21.73 20.29 -28.76
N ASP A 105 -21.01 19.92 -29.80
CA ASP A 105 -19.81 19.05 -29.81
C ASP A 105 -18.52 19.80 -29.38
N SER A 106 -18.64 20.75 -28.45
CA SER A 106 -17.49 21.49 -27.96
C SER A 106 -16.84 20.71 -26.81
N PRO A 107 -15.54 20.35 -26.89
CA PRO A 107 -14.86 19.59 -25.84
C PRO A 107 -14.93 20.26 -24.47
N VAL A 108 -14.88 21.60 -24.43
CA VAL A 108 -14.99 22.39 -23.20
C VAL A 108 -16.40 22.28 -22.62
N ARG A 109 -17.44 22.35 -23.45
CA ARG A 109 -18.83 22.22 -23.00
C ARG A 109 -19.15 20.78 -22.57
N MET A 110 -18.53 19.80 -23.21
CA MET A 110 -18.58 18.39 -22.80
C MET A 110 -17.99 18.23 -21.39
N TYR A 111 -16.77 18.75 -21.17
CA TYR A 111 -16.10 18.69 -19.88
C TYR A 111 -16.87 19.43 -18.77
N LEU A 112 -17.34 20.66 -19.01
CA LEU A 112 -18.12 21.41 -18.01
C LEU A 112 -19.46 20.73 -17.66
N ARG A 113 -20.08 20.05 -18.64
CA ARG A 113 -21.29 19.25 -18.40
C ARG A 113 -20.98 18.06 -17.49
N GLU A 114 -19.91 17.33 -17.78
CA GLU A 114 -19.47 16.18 -16.99
C GLU A 114 -19.02 16.59 -15.58
N MET A 115 -18.23 17.67 -15.45
CA MET A 115 -17.85 18.22 -14.15
C MET A 115 -19.07 18.72 -13.36
N GLY A 116 -20.03 19.37 -14.01
CA GLY A 116 -21.23 19.91 -13.37
C GLY A 116 -22.22 18.84 -12.88
N GLN A 117 -22.07 17.58 -13.34
CA GLN A 117 -22.82 16.43 -12.84
C GLN A 117 -22.28 15.90 -11.50
N ILE A 118 -21.00 16.20 -11.17
CA ILE A 118 -20.36 15.75 -9.94
C ILE A 118 -20.63 16.78 -8.85
N ALA A 119 -21.33 16.38 -7.79
CA ALA A 119 -21.57 17.24 -6.64
C ALA A 119 -20.26 17.54 -5.90
N LEU A 120 -20.15 18.74 -5.33
CA LEU A 120 -19.03 19.09 -4.46
C LEU A 120 -19.04 18.23 -3.19
N LEU A 121 -17.85 17.80 -2.77
CA LEU A 121 -17.69 17.02 -1.55
C LEU A 121 -17.95 17.90 -0.32
N THR A 122 -18.62 17.31 0.66
CA THR A 122 -18.70 17.85 2.01
C THR A 122 -17.46 17.49 2.81
N LYS A 123 -17.18 18.24 3.88
CA LYS A 123 -16.04 17.97 4.78
C LYS A 123 -16.03 16.54 5.33
N GLU A 124 -17.21 15.95 5.58
CA GLU A 124 -17.31 14.57 6.08
C GLU A 124 -16.94 13.56 4.99
N GLU A 125 -17.37 13.78 3.76
CA GLU A 125 -17.03 12.95 2.59
C GLU A 125 -15.53 13.05 2.26
N GLU A 126 -14.91 14.22 2.35
CA GLU A 126 -13.45 14.38 2.18
C GLU A 126 -12.66 13.54 3.19
N VAL A 127 -13.11 13.52 4.45
CA VAL A 127 -12.50 12.69 5.51
C VAL A 127 -12.74 11.20 5.24
N GLU A 128 -13.91 10.82 4.76
CA GLU A 128 -14.20 9.43 4.41
C GLU A 128 -13.32 8.96 3.25
N ILE A 129 -13.15 9.78 2.21
CA ILE A 129 -12.28 9.49 1.07
C ILE A 129 -10.83 9.36 1.54
N SER A 130 -10.37 10.26 2.40
CA SER A 130 -9.01 10.20 2.96
C SER A 130 -8.76 8.91 3.73
N LYS A 131 -9.71 8.48 4.57
CA LYS A 131 -9.63 7.17 5.26
C LYS A 131 -9.65 6.00 4.30
N LYS A 132 -10.46 6.07 3.23
CA LYS A 132 -10.50 5.03 2.19
C LYS A 132 -9.16 4.93 1.46
N ILE A 133 -8.51 6.05 1.15
CA ILE A 133 -7.19 6.08 0.51
C ILE A 133 -6.14 5.47 1.44
N GLU A 134 -6.09 5.89 2.72
CA GLU A 134 -5.13 5.35 3.71
C GLU A 134 -5.30 3.84 3.90
N LEU A 135 -6.56 3.36 3.98
CA LEU A 135 -6.85 1.93 4.05
C LEU A 135 -6.41 1.19 2.78
N GLY A 136 -6.60 1.80 1.61
CA GLY A 136 -6.15 1.25 0.33
C GLY A 136 -4.63 1.12 0.25
N GLU A 137 -3.90 2.15 0.66
CA GLU A 137 -2.44 2.13 0.74
C GLU A 137 -1.95 1.05 1.72
N ASP A 138 -2.58 0.92 2.90
CA ASP A 138 -2.23 -0.12 3.90
C ASP A 138 -2.40 -1.55 3.34
N ILE A 139 -3.42 -1.76 2.50
CA ILE A 139 -3.68 -3.05 1.83
C ILE A 139 -2.61 -3.34 0.78
N ILE A 140 -2.25 -2.34 -0.05
CA ILE A 140 -1.24 -2.51 -1.10
C ILE A 140 0.12 -2.84 -0.48
N ILE A 141 0.50 -2.12 0.58
CA ILE A 141 1.76 -2.37 1.29
C ILE A 141 1.78 -3.78 1.91
N ASP A 142 0.65 -4.24 2.46
CA ASP A 142 0.54 -5.61 2.97
C ASP A 142 0.70 -6.69 1.88
N ALA A 143 0.18 -6.41 0.68
CA ALA A 143 0.35 -7.27 -0.49
C ALA A 143 1.83 -7.32 -0.92
N PHE A 144 2.54 -6.19 -0.93
CA PHE A 144 3.97 -6.15 -1.20
C PHE A 144 4.79 -6.96 -0.18
N CYS A 145 4.45 -6.88 1.10
CA CYS A 145 5.09 -7.70 2.14
C CYS A 145 4.84 -9.21 1.98
N SER A 146 3.83 -9.61 1.20
CA SER A 146 3.51 -11.01 0.95
C SER A 146 4.38 -11.62 -0.17
N VAL A 147 5.01 -10.81 -1.00
CA VAL A 147 5.85 -11.24 -2.12
C VAL A 147 7.31 -10.92 -1.84
N PRO A 148 8.18 -11.92 -1.57
CA PRO A 148 9.57 -11.66 -1.21
C PRO A 148 10.34 -10.87 -2.26
N TYR A 149 10.07 -11.12 -3.56
CA TYR A 149 10.77 -10.51 -4.68
C TYR A 149 10.60 -8.98 -4.71
N LEU A 150 9.41 -8.47 -4.39
CA LEU A 150 9.15 -7.03 -4.35
C LEU A 150 9.99 -6.30 -3.30
N ILE A 151 10.32 -7.00 -2.21
CA ILE A 151 11.18 -6.47 -1.17
C ILE A 151 12.64 -6.44 -1.63
N ASP A 152 13.09 -7.38 -2.47
CA ASP A 152 14.44 -7.28 -3.09
C ASP A 152 14.52 -6.04 -3.98
N PHE A 153 13.49 -5.81 -4.79
CA PHE A 153 13.41 -4.63 -5.65
C PHE A 153 13.49 -3.32 -4.84
N ILE A 154 12.80 -3.25 -3.68
CA ILE A 154 12.91 -2.11 -2.77
C ILE A 154 14.34 -1.98 -2.20
N LEU A 155 15.00 -3.09 -1.87
CA LEU A 155 16.37 -3.09 -1.34
C LEU A 155 17.40 -2.60 -2.37
N ASP A 156 17.16 -2.79 -3.67
CA ASP A 156 18.06 -2.32 -4.74
C ASP A 156 18.15 -0.79 -4.80
N TYR A 157 17.09 -0.07 -4.39
CA TYR A 157 17.10 1.40 -4.31
C TYR A 157 18.00 1.97 -3.20
N LYS A 158 18.61 1.12 -2.38
CA LYS A 158 19.55 1.54 -1.34
C LYS A 158 20.74 2.34 -1.91
N GLU A 159 21.36 1.87 -2.99
CA GLU A 159 22.55 2.53 -3.55
C GLU A 159 22.21 3.87 -4.23
N PRO A 160 21.17 3.96 -5.08
CA PRO A 160 20.70 5.23 -5.62
C PRO A 160 20.30 6.26 -4.55
N LEU A 161 19.73 5.80 -3.43
CA LEU A 161 19.34 6.68 -2.32
C LEU A 161 20.56 7.23 -1.56
N ILE A 162 21.64 6.45 -1.44
CA ILE A 162 22.93 6.92 -0.92
C ILE A 162 23.58 7.92 -1.89
N ASN A 163 23.51 7.63 -3.19
CA ASN A 163 24.08 8.47 -4.25
C ASN A 163 23.27 9.76 -4.52
N ARG A 164 22.15 9.98 -3.81
CA ARG A 164 21.25 11.14 -3.94
C ARG A 164 20.68 11.33 -5.34
N GLU A 165 20.30 10.23 -6.00
CA GLU A 165 19.55 10.35 -7.24
C GLU A 165 18.20 11.02 -6.97
N ARG A 166 17.93 12.15 -7.64
CA ARG A 166 16.72 12.98 -7.43
C ARG A 166 15.43 12.16 -7.57
N ARG A 167 15.42 11.22 -8.54
CA ARG A 167 14.31 10.28 -8.79
C ARG A 167 13.96 9.42 -7.57
N VAL A 168 14.96 9.02 -6.78
CA VAL A 168 14.80 8.07 -5.66
C VAL A 168 14.49 8.79 -4.34
N LYS A 169 14.78 10.10 -4.25
CA LYS A 169 14.40 10.94 -3.09
C LYS A 169 12.87 10.99 -2.91
N GLU A 170 12.12 11.03 -4.00
CA GLU A 170 10.66 11.12 -4.00
C GLU A 170 9.95 9.80 -3.60
N LEU A 171 10.70 8.70 -3.53
CA LEU A 171 10.15 7.37 -3.23
C LEU A 171 10.00 7.10 -1.73
N PHE A 172 10.73 7.82 -0.88
CA PHE A 172 10.79 7.59 0.56
C PHE A 172 10.68 8.90 1.36
N ARG A 173 9.54 9.11 2.02
CA ARG A 173 9.26 10.30 2.84
C ARG A 173 10.19 10.41 4.06
N SER A 174 10.58 9.29 4.68
CA SER A 174 11.36 9.28 5.93
C SER A 174 12.79 9.80 5.79
N PHE A 175 13.27 10.03 4.56
CA PHE A 175 14.59 10.56 4.28
C PHE A 175 14.55 11.92 3.60
N ASP A 176 13.37 12.53 3.46
CA ASP A 176 13.30 13.91 3.02
C ASP A 176 13.82 14.80 4.15
N ASP A 177 14.86 15.58 3.86
CA ASP A 177 15.42 16.50 4.84
C ASP A 177 14.39 17.64 4.97
N GLU A 178 13.77 17.79 6.15
CA GLU A 178 12.81 18.85 6.54
C GLU A 178 13.40 20.30 6.46
N GLY A 179 14.29 20.58 5.51
CA GLY A 179 14.96 21.88 5.32
C GLY A 179 14.78 22.50 3.93
N GLU A 180 14.01 21.88 3.04
CA GLU A 180 13.70 22.40 1.69
C GLU A 180 12.18 22.66 1.48
N GLU A 181 11.38 22.71 2.54
CA GLU A 181 10.01 23.25 2.46
C GLU A 181 10.07 24.78 2.35
N GLY A 182 10.32 25.29 1.15
CA GLY A 182 10.32 26.73 0.91
C GLY A 182 10.42 27.19 -0.54
N SER A 183 10.48 26.30 -1.53
CA SER A 183 10.64 26.72 -2.93
C SER A 183 10.01 25.75 -3.94
N GLU A 184 8.79 25.27 -3.69
CA GLU A 184 7.99 24.54 -4.69
C GLU A 184 6.67 25.27 -5.02
N GLU A 185 6.68 26.60 -4.94
CA GLU A 185 5.63 27.41 -5.55
C GLU A 185 6.25 28.39 -6.54
N VAL A 186 5.79 28.30 -7.80
CA VAL A 186 6.02 29.19 -8.94
C VAL A 186 7.27 28.91 -9.79
N GLU A 187 7.20 27.91 -10.68
CA GLU A 187 7.85 27.98 -12.00
C GLU A 187 6.93 27.31 -13.04
N GLU A 188 5.79 27.95 -13.30
CA GLU A 188 5.12 27.88 -14.60
C GLU A 188 5.29 29.24 -15.28
N GLU A 189 5.63 29.18 -16.58
CA GLU A 189 5.67 30.28 -17.56
C GLU A 189 6.85 31.26 -17.46
N GLU A 190 7.86 31.10 -18.33
CA GLU A 190 8.18 32.08 -19.39
C GLU A 190 9.03 31.42 -20.49
N GLU A 191 8.44 31.30 -21.68
CA GLU A 191 9.14 31.07 -22.96
C GLU A 191 9.86 32.36 -23.41
N ASN A 192 11.04 32.17 -24.02
CA ASN A 192 11.73 33.05 -24.98
C ASN A 192 12.21 34.44 -24.53
N GLU A 193 13.52 34.66 -24.59
CA GLU A 193 14.11 35.58 -25.58
C GLU A 193 15.62 35.33 -25.76
N GLU A 194 16.02 35.22 -27.03
CA GLU A 194 17.38 35.06 -27.55
C GLU A 194 18.25 36.29 -27.24
N VAL A 195 19.54 36.10 -26.93
CA VAL A 195 20.65 36.89 -27.53
C VAL A 195 21.93 36.04 -27.53
N GLU A 196 22.46 35.80 -28.74
CA GLU A 196 23.81 35.33 -29.04
C GLU A 196 24.86 36.38 -28.64
N ASP A 197 26.01 35.97 -28.07
CA ASP A 197 27.29 36.38 -28.65
C ASP A 197 28.44 35.45 -28.23
N ASP A 198 29.32 35.26 -29.20
CA ASP A 198 30.39 34.29 -29.35
C ASP A 198 31.67 34.67 -28.54
N VAL A 199 32.57 33.69 -28.36
CA VAL A 199 34.05 33.74 -28.28
C VAL A 199 34.59 32.56 -27.44
N GLU A 200 34.83 31.46 -28.15
CA GLU A 200 36.11 30.74 -28.34
C GLU A 200 36.94 30.17 -27.16
N GLU A 201 37.12 28.84 -27.27
CA GLU A 201 38.24 27.95 -26.87
C GLU A 201 38.65 27.72 -25.40
N GLY A 202 38.56 26.44 -25.00
CA GLY A 202 39.73 25.72 -24.47
C GLY A 202 39.67 25.23 -23.02
N GLU A 203 39.77 23.91 -22.88
CA GLU A 203 40.34 23.16 -21.74
C GLU A 203 39.42 22.66 -20.59
N GLU A 204 39.20 21.35 -20.67
CA GLU A 204 39.35 20.34 -19.60
C GLU A 204 38.38 20.31 -18.41
N LYS A 205 37.63 19.21 -18.44
CA LYS A 205 36.98 18.52 -17.33
C LYS A 205 37.85 18.49 -16.07
N GLU A 206 37.42 19.17 -15.02
CA GLU A 206 37.54 18.65 -13.65
C GLU A 206 36.27 18.92 -12.87
N ALA A 207 35.51 17.84 -12.66
CA ALA A 207 34.42 17.78 -11.70
C ALA A 207 35.00 18.03 -10.30
N LYS A 208 34.88 19.26 -9.81
CA LYS A 208 35.19 19.59 -8.42
C LYS A 208 34.28 18.77 -7.50
N PRO A 209 34.84 17.95 -6.58
CA PRO A 209 34.03 17.19 -5.64
C PRO A 209 33.32 18.16 -4.70
N LYS A 210 31.98 18.13 -4.70
CA LYS A 210 31.16 18.81 -3.70
C LYS A 210 31.56 18.29 -2.32
N LYS A 211 31.98 19.19 -1.43
CA LYS A 211 32.33 18.91 -0.04
C LYS A 211 31.19 18.14 0.65
N HIS A 212 31.46 16.90 1.06
CA HIS A 212 30.55 16.10 1.89
C HIS A 212 30.36 16.82 3.23
N ASN A 213 29.15 17.27 3.54
CA ASN A 213 28.83 17.83 4.85
C ASN A 213 28.67 16.68 5.86
N LYS A 214 29.04 16.89 7.13
CA LYS A 214 28.81 15.92 8.23
C LYS A 214 27.34 15.53 8.46
N LYS A 215 26.39 16.26 7.87
CA LYS A 215 24.95 15.92 7.86
C LYS A 215 24.62 14.84 6.82
N ASP A 216 25.38 14.81 5.74
CA ASP A 216 25.18 13.89 4.62
C ASP A 216 25.55 12.46 5.02
N ASP A 217 26.62 12.30 5.83
CA ASP A 217 27.02 11.00 6.39
C ASP A 217 25.96 10.46 7.37
N LYS A 218 25.37 11.33 8.20
CA LYS A 218 24.32 10.91 9.15
C LYS A 218 23.05 10.41 8.46
N ARG A 219 22.67 11.02 7.32
CA ARG A 219 21.53 10.56 6.53
C ARG A 219 21.85 9.23 5.86
N ALA A 220 23.02 9.10 5.24
CA ALA A 220 23.46 7.84 4.63
C ALA A 220 23.54 6.70 5.67
N GLU A 221 24.02 6.97 6.89
CA GLU A 221 24.01 6.02 8.01
C GLU A 221 22.58 5.58 8.37
N LYS A 222 21.63 6.52 8.49
CA LYS A 222 20.21 6.19 8.75
C LYS A 222 19.58 5.34 7.63
N VAL A 223 19.87 5.67 6.37
CA VAL A 223 19.43 4.87 5.21
C VAL A 223 20.01 3.46 5.32
N ILE A 224 21.31 3.33 5.59
CA ILE A 224 21.95 2.02 5.71
C ILE A 224 21.36 1.22 6.87
N GLU A 225 21.12 1.83 8.03
CA GLU A 225 20.54 1.16 9.20
C GLU A 225 19.11 0.68 8.97
N SER A 226 18.26 1.51 8.37
CA SER A 226 16.86 1.18 8.07
C SER A 226 16.74 0.08 7.01
N PHE A 227 17.52 0.15 5.91
CA PHE A 227 17.55 -0.90 4.90
C PHE A 227 18.15 -2.22 5.44
N LYS A 228 19.17 -2.17 6.31
CA LYS A 228 19.67 -3.37 7.02
C LYS A 228 18.60 -3.99 7.91
N ALA A 229 17.79 -3.16 8.58
CA ALA A 229 16.71 -3.64 9.42
C ALA A 229 15.61 -4.34 8.59
N LEU A 230 15.28 -3.78 7.42
CA LEU A 230 14.36 -4.40 6.46
C LEU A 230 14.90 -5.74 5.92
N GLU A 231 16.16 -5.79 5.52
CA GLU A 231 16.82 -7.02 5.02
C GLU A 231 16.83 -8.12 6.10
N LYS A 232 17.10 -7.76 7.35
CA LYS A 232 17.05 -8.69 8.48
C LYS A 232 15.63 -9.22 8.72
N ALA A 233 14.63 -8.35 8.73
CA ALA A 233 13.23 -8.73 8.90
C ALA A 233 12.78 -9.69 7.77
N LYS A 234 13.18 -9.41 6.52
CA LYS A 234 12.91 -10.29 5.39
C LYS A 234 13.54 -11.68 5.55
N LYS A 235 14.83 -11.74 5.90
CA LYS A 235 15.54 -13.02 6.12
C LYS A 235 14.89 -13.83 7.23
N GLU A 236 14.47 -13.18 8.31
CA GLU A 236 13.77 -13.84 9.41
C GLU A 236 12.40 -14.36 9.01
N TRP A 237 11.65 -13.61 8.19
CA TRP A 237 10.36 -14.03 7.66
C TRP A 237 10.49 -15.22 6.70
N LEU A 238 11.42 -15.17 5.74
CA LEU A 238 11.71 -16.26 4.81
C LEU A 238 12.13 -17.56 5.53
N LYS A 239 12.96 -17.46 6.58
CA LYS A 239 13.34 -18.63 7.39
C LYS A 239 12.13 -19.30 8.04
N THR A 240 11.17 -18.53 8.54
CA THR A 240 9.92 -19.10 9.09
C THR A 240 8.96 -19.59 8.03
N ALA A 241 8.88 -18.92 6.89
CA ALA A 241 8.06 -19.37 5.77
C ALA A 241 8.54 -20.75 5.29
N ASN A 242 9.86 -20.94 5.14
CA ASN A 242 10.43 -22.23 4.74
C ASN A 242 10.23 -23.31 5.82
N LYS A 243 10.37 -22.95 7.11
CA LYS A 243 10.17 -23.88 8.23
C LYS A 243 8.72 -24.34 8.36
N GLN A 244 7.75 -23.53 7.93
CA GLN A 244 6.33 -23.90 7.98
C GLN A 244 5.97 -25.05 7.03
N ASN A 245 6.75 -25.27 5.97
CA ASN A 245 6.55 -26.41 5.06
C ASN A 245 6.95 -27.76 5.67
N GLU A 246 7.58 -27.79 6.86
CA GLU A 246 8.14 -29.00 7.49
C GLU A 246 7.41 -29.44 8.78
N VAL A 247 6.40 -28.72 9.28
CA VAL A 247 5.89 -28.89 10.66
C VAL A 247 4.51 -29.58 10.73
N GLU A 248 4.37 -30.54 11.65
CA GLU A 248 3.15 -31.34 11.95
C GLU A 248 2.03 -30.55 12.66
N THR A 249 0.81 -31.11 12.60
CA THR A 249 -0.53 -30.48 12.75
C THR A 249 -0.83 -29.69 14.04
N GLU A 250 -0.18 -29.96 15.18
CA GLU A 250 -0.42 -29.20 16.43
C GLU A 250 0.46 -27.94 16.54
N ASP A 251 1.63 -27.93 15.89
CA ASP A 251 2.51 -26.77 15.81
C ASP A 251 2.14 -25.84 14.63
N GLU A 252 1.25 -26.29 13.73
CA GLU A 252 0.79 -25.50 12.58
C GLU A 252 0.17 -24.16 12.98
N PHE A 253 -0.63 -24.12 14.03
CA PHE A 253 -1.28 -22.89 14.47
C PHE A 253 -0.27 -21.87 14.99
N LEU A 254 0.68 -22.33 15.80
CA LEU A 254 1.80 -21.54 16.28
C LEU A 254 2.68 -21.05 15.14
N ALA A 255 2.95 -21.91 14.15
CA ALA A 255 3.72 -21.56 12.97
C ALA A 255 3.01 -20.47 12.14
N LYS A 256 1.69 -20.61 11.89
CA LYS A 256 0.87 -19.63 11.15
C LYS A 256 0.83 -18.26 11.85
N ILE A 257 0.64 -18.22 13.17
CA ILE A 257 0.66 -16.96 13.93
C ILE A 257 2.07 -16.36 13.97
N THR A 258 3.10 -17.18 14.10
CA THR A 258 4.50 -16.69 14.10
C THR A 258 4.89 -16.12 12.74
N LEU A 259 4.43 -16.73 11.64
CA LEU A 259 4.63 -16.20 10.30
C LEU A 259 3.92 -14.85 10.15
N ALA A 260 2.67 -14.75 10.58
CA ALA A 260 1.92 -13.49 10.54
C ALA A 260 2.59 -12.39 11.39
N PHE A 261 3.13 -12.74 12.57
CA PHE A 261 3.88 -11.81 13.42
C PHE A 261 5.15 -11.29 12.75
N LYS A 262 5.87 -12.16 12.03
CA LYS A 262 7.06 -11.73 11.28
C LYS A 262 6.72 -10.91 10.05
N LYS A 263 5.61 -11.21 9.37
CA LYS A 263 5.07 -10.37 8.30
C LYS A 263 4.71 -8.97 8.83
N LYS A 264 4.11 -8.86 10.02
CA LYS A 264 3.87 -7.57 10.69
C LYS A 264 5.18 -6.80 10.93
N ILE A 265 6.21 -7.44 11.48
CA ILE A 265 7.51 -6.79 11.68
C ILE A 265 8.09 -6.27 10.36
N LEU A 266 7.99 -7.07 9.29
CA LEU A 266 8.45 -6.67 7.97
C LEU A 266 7.69 -5.45 7.45
N LYS A 267 6.36 -5.43 7.63
CA LYS A 267 5.50 -4.30 7.29
C LYS A 267 5.87 -3.06 8.08
N ASP A 268 6.03 -3.16 9.40
CA ASP A 268 6.41 -2.03 10.25
C ASP A 268 7.76 -1.45 9.82
N LYS A 269 8.73 -2.31 9.47
CA LYS A 269 10.04 -1.88 8.96
C LYS A 269 9.98 -1.24 7.58
N LEU A 270 9.03 -1.65 6.75
CA LEU A 270 8.78 -1.01 5.46
C LEU A 270 8.09 0.35 5.65
N MET A 271 7.13 0.46 6.59
CA MET A 271 6.49 1.73 6.94
C MET A 271 7.46 2.74 7.55
N ASP A 272 8.44 2.29 8.33
CA ASP A 272 9.53 3.14 8.85
C ASP A 272 10.30 3.86 7.72
N LEU A 273 10.40 3.26 6.53
CA LEU A 273 11.04 3.87 5.35
C LEU A 273 10.16 4.96 4.71
N GLY A 274 8.88 5.02 5.04
CA GLY A 274 7.92 5.99 4.50
C GLY A 274 7.71 5.84 2.99
N PRO A 275 7.32 4.66 2.48
CA PRO A 275 7.09 4.45 1.06
C PRO A 275 6.00 5.41 0.56
N THR A 276 6.27 6.10 -0.54
CA THR A 276 5.29 7.01 -1.15
C THR A 276 4.46 6.30 -2.22
N SER A 277 3.32 6.87 -2.58
CA SER A 277 2.47 6.37 -3.68
C SER A 277 3.22 6.34 -5.03
N LYS A 278 4.28 7.15 -5.18
CA LYS A 278 5.21 7.10 -6.32
C LYS A 278 6.01 5.80 -6.37
N LEU A 279 6.52 5.32 -5.22
CA LEU A 279 7.20 4.03 -5.14
C LEU A 279 6.26 2.88 -5.54
N ILE A 280 5.01 2.92 -5.07
CA ILE A 280 4.00 1.93 -5.45
C ILE A 280 3.82 1.92 -6.98
N THR A 281 3.70 3.10 -7.58
CA THR A 281 3.52 3.25 -9.03
C THR A 281 4.74 2.76 -9.83
N GLU A 282 5.96 3.05 -9.37
CA GLU A 282 7.19 2.55 -10.01
C GLU A 282 7.29 1.03 -9.95
N ILE A 283 6.97 0.43 -8.80
CA ILE A 283 6.97 -1.03 -8.63
C ILE A 283 5.95 -1.69 -9.56
N VAL A 284 4.77 -1.10 -9.74
CA VAL A 284 3.77 -1.62 -10.68
C VAL A 284 4.26 -1.51 -12.12
N LYS A 285 4.80 -0.34 -12.52
CA LYS A 285 5.34 -0.14 -13.86
C LYS A 285 6.48 -1.11 -14.19
N SER A 286 7.38 -1.37 -13.25
CA SER A 286 8.51 -2.29 -13.46
C SER A 286 8.07 -3.76 -13.52
N MET A 287 6.89 -4.10 -13.00
CA MET A 287 6.31 -5.45 -13.10
C MET A 287 5.50 -5.67 -14.38
N GLU A 288 4.96 -4.62 -14.98
CA GLU A 288 4.19 -4.70 -16.23
C GLU A 288 5.09 -4.79 -17.48
N THR A 289 6.35 -4.37 -17.37
CA THR A 289 7.40 -4.46 -18.41
C THR A 289 8.20 -5.76 -18.34
#